data_AF-A0A368MVU4-F1
#
_entry.id   AF-A0A368MVU4-F1
#
_cell.length_a   1.000
_cell.length_b   1.000
_cell.length_c   1.000
_cell.angle_alpha   90.00
_cell.angle_beta   90.00
_cell.angle_gamma   90.00
#
_symmetry.space_group_name_H-M   'P 1'
#
loop_
_entity.id
_entity.type
_entity.pdbx_description
1 polymer ?
#
loop_
_entity_poly.entity_id
_entity_poly.type
_entity_poly.pdbx_seq_one_letter_code
_entity_poly.pdbx_strand_id
1 'polypeptide(L)'
;MKRINTSAKKVRIGLLLMLTAAVGVWSSCKERDEDPNESVSVLFNVTGSPGVQLKAVVTQIGTVQGTVYNFTPPGNTWSSQPQIIDTSVGAVHLSMTGQGASADSRAVLSIWINGEKKTSDTVKGINLMGKSVVSFLK
;
A
#
# COMPACT_ATOMS: atom_id res chain seq x y z
N MET A 1 -8.91 -65.09 -0.51
CA MET A 1 -9.00 -64.97 0.97
C MET A 1 -7.67 -64.47 1.52
N LYS A 2 -7.76 -63.70 2.61
CA LYS A 2 -6.74 -62.90 3.29
C LYS A 2 -5.88 -63.78 4.23
N ARG A 3 -4.72 -63.25 4.66
CA ARG A 3 -3.95 -63.47 5.93
C ARG A 3 -2.61 -64.22 5.80
N ILE A 4 -1.46 -63.50 5.74
CA ILE A 4 -0.51 -63.05 6.82
C ILE A 4 0.22 -64.23 7.51
N ASN A 5 1.55 -64.25 7.77
CA ASN A 5 2.34 -63.36 8.64
C ASN A 5 3.86 -63.67 8.57
N THR A 6 4.69 -62.61 8.61
CA THR A 6 5.78 -62.32 9.59
C THR A 6 6.87 -63.35 9.94
N SER A 7 8.16 -62.99 9.76
CA SER A 7 9.19 -63.09 10.82
C SER A 7 10.51 -62.36 10.46
N ALA A 8 11.27 -62.01 11.50
CA ALA A 8 12.24 -60.94 11.63
C ALA A 8 13.70 -61.25 11.20
N LYS A 9 14.52 -60.20 11.04
CA LYS A 9 15.90 -60.15 11.59
C LYS A 9 16.47 -58.71 11.57
N LYS A 10 17.11 -58.36 12.69
CA LYS A 10 17.88 -57.13 12.96
C LYS A 10 19.27 -57.20 12.29
N VAL A 11 19.99 -56.07 12.14
CA VAL A 11 21.39 -55.83 12.63
C VAL A 11 22.17 -54.72 11.87
N ARG A 12 22.84 -53.87 12.67
CA ARG A 12 24.08 -53.05 12.51
C ARG A 12 24.11 -51.70 11.77
N ILE A 13 24.14 -50.64 12.60
CA ILE A 13 25.14 -49.57 12.72
C ILE A 13 26.24 -49.53 11.62
N GLY A 14 26.29 -48.43 10.90
CA GLY A 14 27.42 -47.98 10.09
C GLY A 14 27.51 -46.45 10.12
N LEU A 15 28.39 -45.93 10.98
CA LEU A 15 28.85 -44.55 11.05
C LEU A 15 29.67 -44.24 9.78
N LEU A 16 29.29 -43.21 9.01
CA LEU A 16 30.19 -42.61 8.03
C LEU A 16 30.07 -41.07 8.09
N LEU A 17 31.11 -40.44 8.63
CA LEU A 17 31.43 -39.03 8.51
C LEU A 17 31.63 -38.65 7.04
N MET A 18 31.12 -37.51 6.59
CA MET A 18 31.75 -36.74 5.50
C MET A 18 31.50 -35.23 5.60
N LEU A 19 32.59 -34.54 5.95
CA LEU A 19 33.11 -33.27 5.45
C LEU A 19 32.25 -32.00 5.46
N THR A 20 32.57 -31.15 6.44
CA THR A 20 32.49 -29.69 6.40
C THR A 20 33.31 -29.10 5.25
N ALA A 21 32.66 -28.42 4.30
CA ALA A 21 33.29 -27.44 3.43
C ALA A 21 32.74 -26.05 3.79
N ALA A 22 33.33 -25.43 4.81
CA ALA A 22 33.18 -24.00 5.05
C ALA A 22 34.03 -23.25 4.01
N VAL A 23 33.51 -23.11 2.80
CA VAL A 23 34.00 -22.07 1.89
C VAL A 23 33.44 -20.75 2.41
N GLY A 24 34.28 -20.04 3.16
CA GLY A 24 34.04 -18.64 3.49
C GLY A 24 34.00 -17.84 2.20
N VAL A 25 32.80 -17.66 1.66
CA VAL A 25 32.57 -16.67 0.62
C VAL A 25 32.64 -15.33 1.33
N TRP A 26 33.83 -14.74 1.37
CA TRP A 26 33.97 -13.32 1.67
C TRP A 26 33.34 -12.59 0.48
N SER A 27 32.02 -12.51 0.51
CA SER A 27 31.27 -11.63 -0.37
C SER A 27 31.71 -10.23 -0.01
N SER A 28 32.58 -9.67 -0.84
CA SER A 28 32.87 -8.25 -0.88
C SER A 28 31.56 -7.55 -1.27
N CYS A 29 30.66 -7.40 -0.29
CA CYS A 29 29.59 -6.43 -0.34
C CYS A 29 30.28 -5.07 -0.26
N LYS A 30 30.63 -4.52 -1.43
CA LYS A 30 30.80 -3.08 -1.54
C LYS A 30 29.54 -2.46 -0.96
N GLU A 31 29.69 -1.69 0.10
CA GLU A 31 28.69 -0.74 0.57
C GLU A 31 28.41 0.18 -0.62
N ARG A 32 27.33 -0.13 -1.35
CA ARG A 32 26.75 0.83 -2.26
C ARG A 32 26.05 1.81 -1.36
N ASP A 33 26.41 3.09 -1.47
CA ASP A 33 25.63 4.17 -0.90
C ASP A 33 24.17 3.93 -1.33
N GLU A 34 23.35 3.48 -0.38
CA GLU A 34 21.94 3.25 -0.64
C GLU A 34 21.31 4.62 -0.86
N ASP A 35 20.67 4.81 -2.02
CA ASP A 35 19.84 5.99 -2.24
C ASP A 35 18.86 6.07 -1.06
N PRO A 36 18.85 7.17 -0.27
CA PRO A 36 17.94 7.28 0.86
C PRO A 36 16.47 7.33 0.42
N ASN A 37 16.23 7.46 -0.89
CA ASN A 37 14.93 7.48 -1.51
C ASN A 37 14.56 6.11 -2.07
N GLU A 38 13.29 5.76 -1.90
CA GLU A 38 12.72 4.49 -2.30
C GLU A 38 11.70 4.72 -3.42
N SER A 39 11.57 3.74 -4.32
CA SER A 39 10.46 3.71 -5.27
C SER A 39 9.22 3.09 -4.61
N VAL A 40 8.12 3.84 -4.56
CA VAL A 40 6.87 3.42 -3.91
C VAL A 40 5.68 3.54 -4.85
N SER A 41 4.69 2.67 -4.65
CA SER A 41 3.39 2.72 -5.32
C SER A 41 2.38 3.51 -4.49
N VAL A 42 1.84 4.59 -5.05
CA VAL A 42 0.85 5.44 -4.39
C VAL A 42 -0.51 5.27 -5.02
N LEU A 43 -1.53 5.06 -4.18
CA LEU A 43 -2.94 5.07 -4.59
C LEU A 43 -3.74 6.04 -3.71
N PHE A 44 -4.52 6.89 -4.36
CA PHE A 44 -5.41 7.85 -3.72
C PHE A 44 -6.85 7.36 -3.78
N ASN A 45 -7.59 7.46 -2.68
CA ASN A 45 -8.99 7.06 -2.61
C ASN A 45 -9.84 8.08 -1.83
N VAL A 46 -11.04 8.34 -2.34
CA VAL A 46 -12.09 9.09 -1.64
C VAL A 46 -13.36 8.23 -1.61
N THR A 47 -13.93 8.05 -0.42
CA THR A 47 -15.18 7.30 -0.23
C THR A 47 -16.17 8.12 0.60
N GLY A 48 -17.26 8.54 -0.04
CA GLY A 48 -18.39 9.23 0.58
C GLY A 48 -19.47 8.26 1.07
N SER A 49 -20.18 8.65 2.14
CA SER A 49 -21.40 7.97 2.58
C SER A 49 -22.51 8.04 1.51
N PRO A 50 -23.60 7.25 1.62
CA PRO A 50 -24.73 7.36 0.71
C PRO A 50 -25.25 8.80 0.59
N GLY A 51 -25.59 9.21 -0.64
CA GLY A 51 -26.10 10.55 -0.94
C GLY A 51 -25.03 11.65 -1.08
N VAL A 52 -23.76 11.37 -0.77
CA VAL A 52 -22.65 12.30 -1.04
C VAL A 52 -22.45 12.46 -2.55
N GLN A 53 -22.27 13.68 -3.01
CA GLN A 53 -21.85 13.99 -4.37
C GLN A 53 -20.45 14.59 -4.34
N LEU A 54 -19.45 13.87 -4.86
CA LEU A 54 -18.12 14.44 -5.05
C LEU A 54 -18.18 15.52 -6.14
N LYS A 55 -17.50 16.65 -5.90
CA LYS A 55 -17.44 17.78 -6.85
C LYS A 55 -16.08 17.88 -7.52
N ALA A 56 -15.02 17.81 -6.72
CA ALA A 56 -13.65 17.79 -7.22
C ALA A 56 -12.77 16.91 -6.33
N VAL A 57 -11.78 16.28 -6.96
CA VAL A 57 -10.67 15.62 -6.27
C VAL A 57 -9.36 16.11 -6.88
N VAL A 58 -8.43 16.50 -6.01
CA VAL A 58 -7.09 16.96 -6.38
C VAL A 58 -6.08 16.00 -5.77
N THR A 59 -5.17 15.50 -6.60
CA THR A 59 -3.96 14.81 -6.15
C THR A 59 -2.75 15.69 -6.40
N GLN A 60 -1.75 15.58 -5.53
CA GLN A 60 -0.46 16.22 -5.74
C GLN A 60 0.65 15.24 -5.37
N ILE A 61 1.65 15.13 -6.23
CA ILE A 61 2.86 14.34 -6.03
C ILE A 61 4.04 15.31 -6.17
N GLY A 62 4.70 15.62 -5.06
CA GLY A 62 5.65 16.73 -5.00
C GLY A 62 4.96 18.03 -5.40
N THR A 63 5.35 18.60 -6.54
CA THR A 63 4.75 19.82 -7.11
C THR A 63 3.79 19.57 -8.26
N VAL A 64 3.66 18.31 -8.73
CA VAL A 64 2.80 17.95 -9.86
C VAL A 64 1.39 17.69 -9.37
N GLN A 65 0.42 18.43 -9.91
CA GLN A 65 -1.00 18.29 -9.55
C GLN A 65 -1.81 17.59 -10.64
N GLY A 66 -2.74 16.75 -10.21
CA GLY A 66 -3.83 16.21 -11.02
C GLY A 66 -5.17 16.65 -10.46
N THR A 67 -6.15 16.96 -11.31
CA THR A 67 -7.49 17.32 -10.85
C THR A 67 -8.57 16.64 -11.66
N VAL A 68 -9.56 16.13 -10.95
CA VAL A 68 -10.77 15.55 -11.51
C VAL A 68 -11.95 16.39 -11.04
N TYR A 69 -12.75 16.88 -12.00
CA TYR A 69 -13.97 17.64 -11.76
C TYR A 69 -15.19 16.89 -12.30
N ASN A 70 -16.38 17.35 -11.91
CA ASN A 70 -17.64 17.06 -12.61
C ASN A 70 -17.90 15.56 -12.85
N PHE A 71 -17.80 14.77 -11.77
CA PHE A 71 -18.17 13.35 -11.76
C PHE A 71 -19.54 13.15 -12.42
N THR A 72 -19.57 12.54 -13.59
CA THR A 72 -20.79 12.29 -14.38
C THR A 72 -20.86 10.79 -14.72
N PRO A 73 -21.83 10.03 -14.17
CA PRO A 73 -22.83 10.47 -13.18
C PRO A 73 -22.19 10.88 -11.84
N PRO A 74 -22.90 11.63 -10.98
CA PRO A 74 -22.41 11.98 -9.65
C PRO A 74 -22.05 10.73 -8.87
N GLY A 75 -20.75 10.54 -8.62
CA GLY A 75 -20.23 9.48 -7.79
C GLY A 75 -20.01 9.95 -6.36
N ASN A 76 -20.17 9.05 -5.40
CA ASN A 76 -19.73 9.26 -4.01
C ASN A 76 -18.34 8.67 -3.77
N THR A 77 -17.75 7.97 -4.73
CA THR A 77 -16.41 7.38 -4.62
C THR A 77 -15.52 7.76 -5.81
N TRP A 78 -14.22 7.82 -5.56
CA TRP A 78 -13.19 7.97 -6.57
C TRP A 78 -11.89 7.29 -6.13
N SER A 79 -11.15 6.73 -7.08
CA SER A 79 -9.82 6.20 -6.84
C SER A 79 -8.91 6.54 -8.01
N SER A 80 -7.65 6.86 -7.73
CA SER A 80 -6.62 6.90 -8.77
C SER A 80 -6.24 5.47 -9.19
N GLN A 81 -5.58 5.35 -10.34
CA GLN A 81 -4.70 4.21 -10.59
C GLN A 81 -3.46 4.30 -9.66
N PRO A 82 -2.82 3.17 -9.31
CA PRO A 82 -1.53 3.21 -8.63
C PRO A 82 -0.48 3.93 -9.49
N GLN A 83 0.32 4.79 -8.86
CA GLN A 83 1.40 5.53 -9.50
C GLN A 83 2.72 5.18 -8.81
N ILE A 84 3.71 4.75 -9.59
CA ILE A 84 5.07 4.52 -9.08
C ILE A 84 5.80 5.86 -9.04
N ILE A 85 6.32 6.23 -7.88
CA ILE A 85 7.05 7.48 -7.65
C ILE A 85 8.30 7.21 -6.82
N ASP A 86 9.25 8.13 -6.90
CA ASP A 86 10.41 8.17 -6.02
C ASP A 86 10.10 9.03 -4.78
N THR A 87 10.51 8.63 -3.58
CA THR A 87 10.21 9.38 -2.35
C THR A 87 10.90 10.75 -2.27
N SER A 88 11.87 11.05 -3.13
CA SER A 88 12.48 12.38 -3.25
C SER A 88 11.49 13.49 -3.60
N VAL A 89 10.27 13.16 -4.05
CA VAL A 89 9.17 14.14 -4.22
C VAL A 89 8.75 14.81 -2.90
N GLY A 90 9.17 14.27 -1.76
CA GLY A 90 9.00 14.86 -0.43
C GLY A 90 7.63 14.62 0.18
N ALA A 91 6.53 14.78 -0.57
CA ALA A 91 5.18 14.49 -0.08
C ALA A 91 4.18 14.19 -1.19
N VAL A 92 3.08 13.54 -0.79
CA VAL A 92 1.87 13.41 -1.61
C VAL A 92 0.67 13.96 -0.86
N HIS A 93 -0.25 14.58 -1.60
CA HIS A 93 -1.45 15.19 -1.07
C HIS A 93 -2.69 14.70 -1.81
N LEU A 94 -3.78 14.52 -1.07
CA LEU A 94 -5.11 14.26 -1.58
C LEU A 94 -6.06 15.30 -1.00
N SER A 95 -6.80 16.00 -1.84
CA SER A 95 -7.85 16.92 -1.43
C SER A 95 -9.15 16.61 -2.14
N MET A 96 -10.28 16.88 -1.50
CA MET A 96 -11.59 16.71 -2.11
C MET A 96 -12.55 17.82 -1.70
N THR A 97 -13.50 18.08 -2.57
CA THR A 97 -14.72 18.82 -2.24
C THR A 97 -15.95 17.99 -2.62
N GLY A 98 -17.02 18.17 -1.88
CA GLY A 98 -18.26 17.44 -2.10
C GLY A 98 -19.45 18.08 -1.39
N GLN A 99 -20.63 17.60 -1.77
CA GLN A 99 -21.91 17.97 -1.19
C GLN A 99 -22.50 16.75 -0.48
N GLY A 100 -22.64 16.81 0.83
CA GLY A 100 -23.36 15.83 1.64
C GLY A 100 -24.88 16.02 1.54
N ALA A 101 -25.62 14.93 1.74
CA ALA A 101 -27.08 14.92 1.77
C ALA A 101 -27.66 15.39 3.12
N SER A 102 -26.85 15.38 4.19
CA SER A 102 -27.22 15.78 5.54
C SER A 102 -25.98 16.18 6.35
N ALA A 103 -26.20 16.72 7.56
CA ALA A 103 -25.11 17.01 8.50
C ALA A 103 -24.31 15.76 8.92
N ASP A 104 -24.90 14.57 8.82
CA ASP A 104 -24.26 13.29 9.16
C ASP A 104 -23.47 12.67 8.00
N SER A 105 -23.57 13.25 6.79
CA SER A 105 -22.81 12.79 5.63
C SER A 105 -21.31 12.82 5.95
N ARG A 106 -20.58 11.82 5.46
CA ARG A 106 -19.14 11.66 5.69
C ARG A 106 -18.42 11.42 4.37
N ALA A 107 -17.19 11.89 4.25
CA ALA A 107 -16.25 11.44 3.24
C ALA A 107 -14.92 11.05 3.88
N VAL A 108 -14.34 9.95 3.43
CA VAL A 108 -13.06 9.42 3.90
C VAL A 108 -12.05 9.57 2.77
N LEU A 109 -10.94 10.25 3.06
CA LEU A 109 -9.78 10.39 2.19
C LEU A 109 -8.72 9.39 2.66
N SER A 110 -8.20 8.57 1.75
CA SER A 110 -7.16 7.60 2.09
C SER A 110 -6.02 7.65 1.07
N ILE A 111 -4.80 7.63 1.59
CA ILE A 111 -3.57 7.48 0.80
C ILE A 111 -2.95 6.13 1.17
N TRP A 112 -2.69 5.32 0.15
CA TRP A 112 -2.08 4.01 0.26
C TRP A 112 -0.68 4.04 -0.34
N ILE A 113 0.30 3.50 0.38
CA ILE A 113 1.69 3.37 -0.07
C ILE A 113 2.04 1.88 -0.05
N ASN A 114 2.45 1.34 -1.20
CA ASN A 114 2.78 -0.09 -1.38
C ASN A 114 1.66 -1.04 -0.92
N GLY A 115 0.39 -0.65 -1.13
CA GLY A 115 -0.78 -1.42 -0.71
C GLY A 115 -1.13 -1.32 0.77
N GLU A 116 -0.37 -0.57 1.57
CA GLU A 116 -0.67 -0.29 2.97
C GLU A 116 -1.33 1.09 3.10
N LYS A 117 -2.45 1.17 3.83
CA LYS A 117 -3.13 2.44 4.09
C LYS A 117 -2.30 3.27 5.07
N LYS A 118 -1.73 4.38 4.62
CA LYS A 118 -0.97 5.29 5.47
C LYS A 118 -1.83 6.38 6.12
N THR A 119 -2.90 6.82 5.43
CA THR A 119 -3.82 7.81 5.99
C THR A 119 -5.29 7.45 5.76
N SER A 120 -6.16 7.98 6.63
CA SER A 120 -7.61 7.76 6.59
C SER A 120 -8.35 8.93 7.26
N ASP A 121 -8.37 10.09 6.62
CA ASP A 121 -8.97 11.30 7.18
C ASP A 121 -10.46 11.37 6.85
N THR A 122 -11.29 11.63 7.87
CA THR A 122 -12.74 11.71 7.70
C THR A 122 -13.23 13.15 7.86
N VAL A 123 -13.99 13.63 6.89
CA VAL A 123 -14.72 14.91 6.95
C VAL A 123 -16.22 14.67 6.98
N LYS A 124 -16.97 15.56 7.63
CA LYS A 124 -18.42 15.42 7.80
C LYS A 124 -19.15 16.71 7.48
N GLY A 125 -20.43 16.57 7.14
CA GLY A 125 -21.35 17.68 6.97
C GLY A 125 -21.96 17.78 5.58
N ILE A 126 -22.70 18.86 5.39
CA ILE A 126 -23.34 19.22 4.13
C ILE A 126 -22.29 19.72 3.14
N ASN A 127 -21.37 20.59 3.57
CA ASN A 127 -20.25 21.03 2.75
C ASN A 127 -19.01 20.22 3.13
N LEU A 128 -18.60 19.31 2.26
CA LEU A 128 -17.46 18.43 2.50
C LEU A 128 -16.22 19.04 1.84
N MET A 129 -15.21 19.30 2.65
CA MET A 129 -13.88 19.73 2.19
C MET A 129 -12.85 18.98 3.01
N GLY A 130 -12.03 18.16 2.38
CA GLY A 130 -11.03 17.34 3.07
C GLY A 130 -9.67 17.42 2.42
N LYS A 131 -8.63 17.19 3.23
CA LYS A 131 -7.24 17.02 2.81
C LYS A 131 -6.61 15.89 3.60
N SER A 132 -5.76 15.11 2.93
CA SER A 132 -4.88 14.11 3.52
C SER A 132 -3.47 14.26 2.94
N VAL A 133 -2.43 13.95 3.70
CA VAL A 133 -1.02 14.13 3.32
C VAL A 133 -0.17 12.98 3.84
N VAL A 134 0.72 12.46 3.01
CA VAL A 134 1.83 11.60 3.43
C VAL A 134 3.14 12.32 3.11
N SER A 135 3.97 12.53 4.13
CA SER A 135 5.33 13.06 3.99
C SER A 135 6.32 11.91 3.87
N PHE A 136 7.29 12.06 2.98
CA PHE A 136 8.47 11.21 2.85
C PHE A 136 9.75 11.88 3.34
N LEU A 137 9.68 13.17 3.73
CA LEU A 137 10.79 13.86 4.38
C LEU A 137 11.09 13.19 5.73
N LYS A 138 12.35 12.83 5.94
CA LYS A 138 12.90 12.21 7.16
C LYS A 138 13.37 13.28 8.14
#